data_AF-A0A2N7VFN0-F1
#
_entry.id   AF-A0A2N7VFN0-F1
#
_cell.length_a   1.000
_cell.length_b   1.000
_cell.length_c   1.000
_cell.angle_alpha   90.00
_cell.angle_beta   90.00
_cell.angle_gamma   90.00
#
_symmetry.space_group_name_H-M   'P 1'
#
loop_
_entity.id
_entity.type
_entity.pdbx_description
1 polymer ?
#
loop_
_entity_poly.entity_id
_entity_poly.type
_entity_poly.pdbx_seq_one_letter_code
_entity_poly.pdbx_strand_id
1 'polypeptide(L)'
;MHFTDQLAALRARRRMSLAAVGERVGMAVPNLSAVLRGRGDTKASTLESIATALDATWLLVPNERLEAVHREIDASEARATAHSNAISDAPRSRTIEISSSKK
;
A
#
# COMPACT_ATOMS: atom_id res chain seq x y z
N MET A 1 4.86 -2.70 -17.89
CA MET A 1 4.25 -2.10 -16.70
C MET A 1 4.91 -0.75 -16.49
N HIS A 2 4.17 0.34 -16.66
CA HIS A 2 4.70 1.70 -16.50
C HIS A 2 4.72 2.08 -15.01
N PHE A 3 5.53 3.06 -14.64
CA PHE A 3 5.63 3.54 -13.25
C PHE A 3 4.28 4.00 -12.68
N THR A 4 3.42 4.59 -13.52
CA THR A 4 2.05 5.00 -13.14
C THR A 4 1.17 3.81 -12.75
N ASP A 5 1.37 2.65 -13.38
CA ASP A 5 0.65 1.41 -13.02
C ASP A 5 1.06 0.93 -11.63
N GLN A 6 2.35 1.06 -11.30
CA GLN A 6 2.88 0.74 -9.96
C GLN A 6 2.26 1.64 -8.89
N LEU A 7 2.19 2.96 -9.14
CA LEU A 7 1.54 3.90 -8.23
C LEU A 7 0.05 3.57 -8.03
N ALA A 8 -0.66 3.26 -9.10
CA ALA A 8 -2.08 2.92 -9.04
C ALA A 8 -2.30 1.62 -8.25
N ALA A 9 -1.49 0.59 -8.49
CA ALA A 9 -1.53 -0.66 -7.76
C ALA A 9 -1.20 -0.47 -6.27
N LEU A 10 -0.14 0.28 -5.95
CA LEU A 10 0.26 0.55 -4.57
C LEU A 10 -0.83 1.31 -3.80
N ARG A 11 -1.43 2.33 -4.42
CA ARG A 11 -2.57 3.07 -3.84
C ARG A 11 -3.73 2.13 -3.51
N ALA A 12 -4.08 1.24 -4.43
CA ALA A 12 -5.17 0.27 -4.25
C ALA A 12 -4.87 -0.69 -3.10
N ARG A 13 -3.63 -1.21 -3.04
CA ARG A 13 -3.16 -2.11 -1.97
C ARG A 13 -3.21 -1.44 -0.59
N ARG A 14 -2.86 -0.16 -0.51
CA ARG A 14 -2.95 0.65 0.72
C ARG A 14 -4.37 1.16 1.02
N ARG A 15 -5.37 0.81 0.20
CA ARG A 15 -6.77 1.25 0.31
C ARG A 15 -6.92 2.77 0.43
N MET A 16 -6.00 3.53 -0.18
CA MET A 16 -6.03 4.99 -0.14
C MET A 16 -6.97 5.54 -1.22
N SER A 17 -7.87 6.44 -0.83
CA SER A 17 -8.73 7.14 -1.78
C SER A 17 -7.93 8.15 -2.62
N LEU A 18 -8.42 8.47 -3.82
CA LEU A 18 -7.79 9.51 -4.65
C LEU A 18 -7.83 10.88 -3.96
N ALA A 19 -8.86 11.16 -3.17
CA ALA A 19 -8.96 12.40 -2.39
C ALA A 19 -7.86 12.47 -1.32
N ALA A 20 -7.66 11.40 -0.55
CA ALA A 20 -6.64 11.36 0.50
C ALA A 20 -5.22 11.51 -0.08
N VAL A 21 -4.95 10.88 -1.23
CA VAL A 21 -3.67 11.09 -1.91
C VAL A 21 -3.58 12.53 -2.42
N GLY A 22 -4.62 13.03 -3.11
CA GLY A 22 -4.68 14.39 -3.64
C GLY A 22 -4.42 15.47 -2.58
N GLU A 23 -5.00 15.33 -1.39
CA GLU A 23 -4.74 16.21 -0.24
C GLU A 23 -3.27 16.20 0.17
N ARG A 24 -2.63 15.02 0.23
CA ARG A 24 -1.21 14.89 0.59
C ARG A 24 -0.26 15.51 -0.44
N VAL A 25 -0.59 15.42 -1.73
CA VAL A 25 0.24 15.98 -2.81
C VAL A 25 -0.16 17.41 -3.21
N GLY A 26 -1.22 17.98 -2.62
CA GLY A 26 -1.77 19.28 -3.04
C GLY A 26 -2.34 19.25 -4.46
N MET A 27 -2.92 18.12 -4.89
CA MET A 27 -3.42 17.90 -6.24
C MET A 27 -4.91 17.59 -6.27
N ALA A 28 -5.65 18.24 -7.17
CA ALA A 28 -7.06 17.94 -7.40
C ALA A 28 -7.27 16.50 -7.93
N VAL A 29 -8.33 15.84 -7.46
CA VAL A 29 -8.65 14.43 -7.79
C VAL A 29 -8.69 14.13 -9.30
N PRO A 30 -9.29 14.97 -10.18
CA PRO A 30 -9.29 14.72 -11.61
C PRO A 30 -7.88 14.71 -12.21
N ASN A 31 -7.00 15.60 -11.73
CA ASN A 31 -5.61 15.68 -12.18
C ASN A 31 -4.81 14.46 -11.72
N LEU A 32 -4.94 14.08 -10.45
CA LEU A 32 -4.30 12.87 -9.93
C LEU A 32 -4.76 11.61 -10.69
N SER A 33 -6.05 11.53 -11.01
CA SER A 33 -6.60 10.43 -11.82
C SER A 33 -6.05 10.42 -13.24
N ALA A 34 -5.79 11.58 -13.85
CA ALA A 34 -5.16 11.67 -15.16
C ALA A 34 -3.71 11.18 -15.11
N VAL A 35 -2.94 11.64 -14.13
CA VAL A 35 -1.54 11.24 -13.90
C VAL A 35 -1.43 9.73 -13.69
N LEU A 36 -2.24 9.14 -12.81
CA LEU A 36 -2.21 7.69 -12.53
C LEU A 36 -2.64 6.84 -13.73
N ARG A 37 -3.36 7.42 -14.69
CA ARG A 37 -3.72 6.76 -15.96
C ARG A 37 -2.68 6.98 -17.07
N GLY A 38 -1.54 7.60 -16.75
CA GLY A 38 -0.50 7.94 -17.72
C GLY A 38 -0.95 8.97 -18.77
N ARG A 39 -1.99 9.75 -18.48
CA ARG A 39 -2.44 10.80 -19.40
C ARG A 39 -1.65 12.08 -19.17
N GLY A 40 -0.88 12.48 -20.18
CA GLY A 40 -0.13 13.72 -20.21
C GLY A 40 1.33 13.57 -19.78
N ASP A 41 2.12 14.58 -20.12
CA ASP A 41 3.54 14.63 -19.76
C ASP A 41 3.68 15.03 -18.28
N THR A 42 3.85 14.02 -17.42
CA THR A 42 3.97 14.21 -15.98
C THR A 42 5.43 14.31 -15.59
N LYS A 43 5.81 15.41 -14.96
CA LYS A 43 7.16 15.62 -14.43
C LYS A 43 7.54 14.52 -13.43
N ALA A 44 8.80 14.10 -13.47
CA ALA A 44 9.35 13.12 -12.52
C ALA A 44 9.11 13.54 -11.05
N SER A 45 9.26 14.83 -10.73
CA SER A 45 9.02 15.35 -9.38
C SER A 45 7.58 15.13 -8.88
N THR A 46 6.60 15.18 -9.78
CA THR A 46 5.20 14.87 -9.45
C THR A 46 5.03 13.39 -9.12
N LEU A 47 5.66 12.52 -9.92
CA LEU A 47 5.64 11.08 -9.71
C LEU A 47 6.31 10.69 -8.37
N GLU A 48 7.43 11.33 -8.02
CA GLU A 48 8.10 11.19 -6.71
C GLU A 48 7.21 11.66 -5.56
N SER A 49 6.51 12.78 -5.73
CA SER A 49 5.62 13.32 -4.70
C SER A 49 4.44 12.38 -4.45
N ILE A 50 3.88 11.77 -5.51
CA ILE A 50 2.83 10.76 -5.39
C ILE A 50 3.36 9.50 -4.71
N ALA A 51 4.56 9.02 -5.08
CA ALA A 51 5.19 7.88 -4.41
C ALA A 51 5.36 8.15 -2.91
N THR A 52 5.85 9.34 -2.56
CA THR A 52 6.03 9.78 -1.17
C THR A 52 4.70 9.88 -0.41
N ALA A 53 3.64 10.40 -1.04
CA ALA A 53 2.31 10.45 -0.45
C ALA A 53 1.72 9.05 -0.19
N LEU A 54 2.12 8.08 -1.03
CA LEU A 54 1.87 6.65 -0.86
C LEU A 54 2.92 5.96 0.00
N ASP A 55 3.80 6.71 0.67
CA ASP A 55 4.81 6.22 1.60
C ASP A 55 5.72 5.15 0.93
N ALA A 56 6.16 5.48 -0.29
CA ALA A 56 7.10 4.75 -1.11
C ALA A 56 8.17 5.70 -1.67
N THR A 57 9.32 5.13 -2.06
CA THR A 57 10.45 5.88 -2.61
C THR A 57 10.77 5.37 -4.01
N TRP A 58 11.02 6.30 -4.94
CA TRP A 58 11.51 5.94 -6.27
C TRP A 58 13.01 5.62 -6.19
N LEU A 59 13.36 4.39 -6.53
CA LEU A 59 14.75 3.93 -6.59
C LEU A 59 15.10 3.48 -8.01
N LEU A 60 16.32 3.81 -8.44
CA LEU A 60 16.92 3.25 -9.65
C LEU A 60 17.51 1.88 -9.34
N VAL A 61 17.06 0.87 -10.08
CA VAL A 61 17.51 -0.52 -9.91
C VAL A 61 18.26 -0.95 -11.18
N PRO A 62 19.53 -1.40 -11.09
CA PRO A 62 20.23 -2.01 -12.21
C PRO A 62 19.47 -3.23 -12.73
N ASN A 63 19.38 -3.38 -14.05
CA ASN A 63 18.57 -4.43 -14.68
C ASN A 63 19.00 -5.84 -14.25
N GLU A 64 20.30 -6.06 -14.06
CA GLU A 64 20.88 -7.32 -13.60
C GLU A 64 20.48 -7.70 -12.16
N ARG A 65 19.89 -6.76 -11.40
CA ARG A 65 19.39 -6.99 -10.03
C ARG A 65 17.87 -6.97 -9.93
N LEU A 66 17.14 -6.72 -11.01
CA LEU A 66 15.69 -6.53 -10.97
C LEU A 66 14.94 -7.74 -10.42
N GLU A 67 15.32 -8.96 -10.82
CA GLU A 67 14.70 -10.19 -10.31
C GLU A 67 14.96 -10.43 -8.82
N ALA A 68 16.14 -10.05 -8.33
CA ALA A 68 16.45 -10.15 -6.90
C ALA A 68 15.58 -9.19 -6.08
N VAL A 69 15.37 -7.97 -6.58
CA VAL A 69 14.50 -6.98 -5.93
C VAL A 69 13.06 -7.46 -5.91
N HIS A 70 12.52 -7.95 -7.02
CA HIS A 70 11.15 -8.49 -7.06
C HIS A 70 10.95 -9.64 -6.05
N ARG A 71 11.88 -10.61 -6.00
CA ARG A 71 11.80 -11.72 -5.05
C ARG A 71 11.79 -11.26 -3.60
N GLU A 72 12.61 -10.29 -3.23
CA GLU A 72 12.66 -9.79 -1.85
C GLU A 72 11.37 -9.04 -1.50
N ILE A 73 10.83 -8.22 -2.42
CA ILE A 73 9.56 -7.53 -2.22
C ILE A 73 8.44 -8.54 -2.03
N ASP A 74 8.30 -9.52 -2.92
CA ASP A 74 7.25 -10.55 -2.83
C ASP A 74 7.36 -11.38 -1.53
N ALA A 75 8.59 -11.75 -1.15
CA ALA A 75 8.84 -12.49 0.09
C ALA A 75 8.56 -11.66 1.35
N SER A 76 8.85 -10.36 1.34
CA SER A 76 8.49 -9.42 2.42
C SER A 76 6.97 -9.31 2.58
N GLU A 77 6.25 -9.22 1.46
CA GLU A 77 4.79 -9.13 1.45
C GLU A 77 4.11 -10.41 1.95
N ALA A 78 4.60 -11.58 1.54
CA ALA A 78 4.09 -12.86 2.03
C ALA A 78 4.24 -12.98 3.55
N ARG A 79 5.39 -12.54 4.09
CA ARG A 79 5.65 -12.52 5.55
C ARG A 79 4.71 -11.56 6.28
N ALA A 80 4.49 -10.35 5.76
CA ALA A 80 3.57 -9.38 6.35
C ALA A 80 2.13 -9.93 6.41
N THR A 81 1.68 -10.61 5.35
CA THR A 81 0.34 -11.20 5.28
C THR A 81 0.18 -12.37 6.26
N ALA A 82 1.18 -13.24 6.35
CA ALA A 82 1.19 -14.35 7.32
C ALA A 82 1.15 -13.85 8.77
N HIS A 83 1.88 -12.79 9.09
CA HIS A 83 1.87 -12.18 10.43
C HIS A 83 0.50 -11.58 10.78
N SER A 84 -0.16 -10.89 9.83
CA SER A 84 -1.51 -10.34 10.04
C SER A 84 -2.55 -11.43 10.31
N ASN A 85 -2.47 -12.57 9.63
CA ASN A 85 -3.43 -13.66 9.82
C ASN A 85 -3.23 -14.36 11.17
N ALA A 86 -1.98 -14.55 11.62
CA ALA A 86 -1.67 -15.16 12.91
C ALA A 86 -2.21 -14.35 14.11
N ILE A 87 -2.26 -13.01 14.01
CA ILE A 87 -2.84 -12.14 15.05
C ILE A 87 -4.37 -12.25 15.07
N SER A 88 -5.01 -12.49 13.91
CA SER A 88 -6.47 -12.61 13.80
C SER A 88 -7.01 -13.96 14.31
N ASP A 89 -6.18 -15.01 14.33
CA ASP A 89 -6.59 -16.38 14.69
C ASP A 89 -6.33 -16.74 16.17
N ALA A 90 -5.88 -15.77 16.99
CA ALA A 90 -5.73 -15.97 18.41
C ALA A 90 -7.10 -16.26 19.07
N PRO A 91 -7.26 -17.34 19.85
CA PRO A 91 -8.54 -17.73 20.42
C PRO A 91 -9.00 -16.65 21.39
N ARG A 92 -10.13 -16.00 21.08
CA ARG A 92 -10.82 -15.08 21.98
C ARG A 92 -11.07 -15.80 23.30
N SER A 93 -10.41 -15.36 24.38
CA SER A 93 -10.61 -15.86 25.73
C SER A 93 -12.10 -16.01 26.01
N ARG A 94 -12.56 -17.26 26.18
CA ARG A 94 -13.92 -17.55 26.64
C ARG A 94 -14.12 -16.81 27.95
N THR A 95 -15.00 -15.81 27.95
CA THR A 95 -15.57 -15.26 29.18
C THR A 95 -16.18 -16.42 29.95
N ILE A 96 -15.56 -16.78 31.07
CA ILE A 96 -16.11 -17.76 31.99
C ILE A 96 -17.26 -17.04 32.71
N GLU A 97 -18.50 -17.30 32.29
CA GLU A 97 -19.67 -16.88 33.06
C GLU A 97 -19.70 -17.69 34.35
N ILE A 98 -19.32 -17.04 35.45
CA ILE A 98 -19.44 -17.60 36.79
C ILE A 98 -20.90 -17.47 37.19
N SER A 99 -21.72 -18.50 36.95
CA SER A 99 -23.09 -18.55 37.45
C SER A 99 -23.09 -18.61 38.98
N SER A 100 -23.32 -17.45 39.60
CA SER A 100 -23.57 -17.33 41.04
C SER A 100 -24.95 -17.94 41.37
N SER A 101 -24.97 -19.19 41.82
CA SER A 101 -26.14 -19.79 42.46
C SER A 101 -26.34 -19.18 43.85
N LYS A 102 -27.50 -18.55 44.10
CA LYS A 102 -27.84 -17.96 45.39
C LYS A 102 -29.20 -18.48 45.85
N LYS A 103 -29.12 -19.31 46.90
CA LYS A 103 -30.09 -19.68 47.95
C LYS A 103 -31.49 -20.14 47.55
#